data_AF-A0A3G9IXS1-F1
#
_entry.id   AF-A0A3G9IXS1-F1
#
_cell.length_a   1.000
_cell.length_b   1.000
_cell.length_c   1.000
_cell.angle_alpha   90.00
_cell.angle_beta   90.00
_cell.angle_gamma   90.00
#
_symmetry.space_group_name_H-M   'P 1'
#
loop_
_entity.id
_entity.type
_entity.pdbx_description
1 polymer ?
#
loop_
_entity_poly.entity_id
_entity_poly.type
_entity_poly.pdbx_seq_one_letter_code
_entity_poly.pdbx_strand_id
1 'polypeptide(L)'
;MLRTDLILALLALGAATGVTALTLNLYIRWQTLSAHARTVRNRLVRTEAWRAEARRIRAWRQPVADATDAVNDVVQIGASLARVGHGALASVSFGVFNRIPRTRARSQQLQEAHDTLSQSLYRAIETAGEGFTETTRKSLLGEDPVGNE
;
A
#
# COMPACT_ATOMS: atom_id res chain seq x y z
N MET A 1 -59.79 -9.56 64.46
CA MET A 1 -59.75 -9.23 63.02
C MET A 1 -58.53 -8.35 62.67
N LEU A 2 -58.26 -7.23 63.34
CA LEU A 2 -57.11 -6.35 63.02
C LEU A 2 -55.72 -7.01 62.86
N ARG A 3 -55.41 -8.09 63.62
CA ARG A 3 -54.09 -8.75 63.57
C ARG A 3 -53.85 -9.58 62.30
N THR A 4 -54.89 -10.22 61.76
CA THR A 4 -54.77 -11.05 60.55
C THR A 4 -54.58 -10.20 59.30
N ASP A 5 -55.28 -9.07 59.24
CA ASP A 5 -55.21 -8.14 58.10
C ASP A 5 -53.82 -7.48 58.01
N LEU A 6 -53.21 -7.17 59.15
CA LEU A 6 -51.85 -6.61 59.22
C LEU A 6 -50.79 -7.61 58.74
N ILE A 7 -50.92 -8.90 59.11
CA ILE A 7 -50.01 -9.95 58.62
C ILE A 7 -50.14 -10.12 57.11
N LEU A 8 -51.37 -10.15 56.59
CA LEU A 8 -51.61 -10.27 55.14
C LEU A 8 -51.08 -9.05 54.38
N ALA A 9 -51.23 -7.84 54.91
CA ALA A 9 -50.67 -6.62 54.30
C ALA A 9 -49.13 -6.66 54.25
N LEU A 10 -48.46 -7.12 55.32
CA LEU A 10 -47.01 -7.26 55.34
C LEU A 10 -46.50 -8.32 54.36
N LEU A 11 -47.20 -9.46 54.25
CA LEU A 11 -46.87 -10.50 53.27
C LEU A 11 -47.06 -10.01 51.84
N ALA A 12 -48.15 -9.29 51.56
CA ALA A 12 -48.40 -8.70 50.25
C ALA A 12 -47.32 -7.65 49.88
N LEU A 13 -46.91 -6.82 50.84
CA LEU A 13 -45.83 -5.85 50.65
C LEU A 13 -44.48 -6.53 50.41
N GLY A 14 -44.16 -7.59 51.16
CA GLY A 14 -42.95 -8.39 50.95
C GLY A 14 -42.93 -9.07 49.57
N ALA A 15 -44.05 -9.62 49.12
CA ALA A 15 -44.19 -10.20 47.79
C ALA A 15 -44.02 -9.13 46.70
N ALA A 16 -44.67 -7.97 46.85
CA ALA A 16 -44.57 -6.87 45.89
C ALA A 16 -43.14 -6.33 45.77
N THR A 17 -42.43 -6.15 46.89
CA THR A 17 -41.03 -5.71 46.89
C THR A 17 -40.11 -6.77 46.30
N GLY A 18 -40.31 -8.06 46.60
CA GLY A 18 -39.57 -9.17 46.01
C GLY A 18 -39.72 -9.24 44.49
N VAL A 19 -40.95 -9.14 43.98
CA VAL A 19 -41.23 -9.13 42.54
C VAL A 19 -40.59 -7.91 41.88
N THR A 20 -40.69 -6.73 42.50
CA THR A 20 -40.09 -5.50 41.96
C THR A 20 -38.56 -5.57 41.91
N ALA A 21 -37.93 -6.14 42.95
CA ALA A 21 -36.49 -6.34 42.97
C ALA A 21 -36.03 -7.33 41.90
N LEU A 22 -36.78 -8.41 41.69
CA LEU A 22 -36.49 -9.40 40.65
C LEU A 22 -36.63 -8.81 39.26
N THR A 23 -37.72 -8.10 38.96
CA THR A 23 -37.94 -7.49 37.64
C THR A 23 -36.88 -6.43 37.35
N LEU A 24 -36.51 -5.61 38.33
CA LEU A 24 -35.43 -4.64 38.19
C LEU A 24 -34.08 -5.33 37.94
N ASN A 25 -33.77 -6.43 38.65
CA ASN A 25 -32.54 -7.19 38.43
C ASN A 25 -32.47 -7.78 37.02
N LEU A 26 -33.57 -8.39 36.56
CA LEU A 26 -33.67 -8.95 35.21
C LEU A 26 -33.55 -7.85 34.14
N TYR A 27 -34.18 -6.70 34.35
CA TYR A 27 -34.08 -5.56 33.46
C TYR A 27 -32.63 -5.05 33.34
N ILE A 28 -31.94 -4.88 34.47
CA ILE A 28 -30.52 -4.47 34.48
C ILE A 28 -29.65 -5.51 33.78
N ARG A 29 -29.85 -6.81 34.05
CA ARG A 29 -29.11 -7.89 33.38
C ARG A 29 -29.36 -7.91 31.87
N TRP A 30 -30.61 -7.70 31.45
CA TRP A 30 -30.95 -7.63 30.04
C TRP A 30 -30.30 -6.44 29.34
N GLN A 31 -30.27 -5.27 29.99
CA GLN A 31 -29.58 -4.07 29.49
C GLN A 31 -28.07 -4.31 29.35
N THR A 32 -27.41 -4.90 30.35
CA THR A 32 -25.96 -5.17 30.30
C THR A 32 -25.60 -6.19 29.24
N LEU A 33 -26.36 -7.29 29.12
CA LEU A 33 -26.18 -8.28 28.07
C LEU A 33 -26.40 -7.68 26.67
N SER A 34 -27.43 -6.85 26.51
CA SER A 34 -27.70 -6.17 25.24
C SER A 34 -26.58 -5.20 24.85
N ALA A 35 -26.05 -4.43 25.81
CA ALA A 35 -24.91 -3.55 25.59
C ALA A 35 -23.63 -4.33 25.24
N HIS A 36 -23.39 -5.46 25.93
CA HIS A 36 -22.26 -6.34 25.63
C HIS A 36 -22.38 -6.96 24.23
N ALA A 37 -23.55 -7.48 23.87
CA ALA A 37 -23.82 -8.05 22.55
C ALA A 37 -23.59 -7.02 21.44
N ARG A 38 -24.04 -5.77 21.62
CA ARG A 38 -23.77 -4.67 20.67
C ARG A 38 -22.28 -4.39 20.54
N THR A 39 -21.55 -4.38 21.66
CA THR A 39 -20.09 -4.15 21.66
C THR A 39 -19.34 -5.25 20.93
N VAL A 40 -19.67 -6.51 21.19
CA VAL A 40 -19.08 -7.67 20.52
C VAL A 40 -19.40 -7.64 19.02
N ARG A 41 -20.65 -7.36 18.65
CA ARG A 41 -21.05 -7.22 17.24
C ARG A 41 -20.25 -6.12 16.54
N ASN A 42 -20.09 -4.95 17.17
CA ASN A 42 -19.31 -3.86 16.59
C ASN A 42 -17.84 -4.23 16.41
N ARG A 43 -17.25 -4.97 17.38
CA ARG A 43 -15.88 -5.48 17.26
C ARG A 43 -15.74 -6.50 16.13
N LEU A 44 -16.73 -7.39 15.97
CA LEU A 44 -16.74 -8.37 14.88
C LEU A 44 -16.80 -7.67 13.52
N VAL A 45 -17.75 -6.75 13.33
CA VAL A 45 -17.89 -5.96 12.09
C VAL A 45 -16.60 -5.19 11.79
N ARG A 46 -15.98 -4.56 12.80
CA ARG A 46 -14.70 -3.86 12.63
C ARG A 46 -13.58 -4.81 12.20
N THR A 47 -13.52 -6.01 12.80
CA THR A 47 -12.52 -7.02 12.46
C THR A 47 -12.73 -7.57 11.04
N GLU A 48 -13.98 -7.80 10.65
CA GLU A 48 -14.34 -8.20 9.30
C GLU A 48 -13.99 -7.14 8.27
N ALA A 49 -14.25 -5.87 8.57
CA ALA A 49 -13.85 -4.73 7.74
C ALA A 49 -12.32 -4.68 7.58
N TRP A 50 -11.56 -4.82 8.67
CA TRP A 50 -10.10 -4.89 8.60
C TRP A 50 -9.60 -6.07 7.78
N ARG A 51 -10.22 -7.25 7.91
CA ARG A 51 -9.85 -8.42 7.10
C ARG A 51 -10.19 -8.23 5.62
N ALA A 52 -11.34 -7.61 5.31
CA ALA A 52 -11.72 -7.28 3.95
C ALA A 52 -10.73 -6.29 3.34
N GLU A 53 -10.32 -5.27 4.09
CA GLU A 53 -9.33 -4.29 3.65
C GLU A 53 -7.95 -4.93 3.45
N ALA A 54 -7.51 -5.78 4.38
CA ALA A 54 -6.25 -6.52 4.23
C ALA A 54 -6.25 -7.42 2.98
N ARG A 55 -7.39 -8.07 2.66
CA ARG A 55 -7.54 -8.83 1.41
C ARG A 55 -7.49 -7.93 0.17
N ARG A 56 -8.14 -6.77 0.20
CA ARG A 56 -8.07 -5.79 -0.89
C ARG A 56 -6.64 -5.34 -1.11
N ILE A 57 -5.94 -4.91 -0.06
CA ILE A 57 -4.53 -4.49 -0.15
C ILE A 57 -3.68 -5.61 -0.73
N ARG A 58 -3.84 -6.86 -0.28
CA ARG A 58 -3.10 -8.01 -0.84
C ARG A 58 -3.40 -8.23 -2.32
N ALA A 59 -4.67 -8.13 -2.72
CA ALA A 59 -5.07 -8.27 -4.12
C ALA A 59 -4.50 -7.18 -5.04
N TRP A 60 -4.23 -5.99 -4.50
CA TRP A 60 -3.66 -4.86 -5.27
C TRP A 60 -2.13 -4.87 -5.36
N ARG A 61 -1.42 -5.62 -4.51
CA ARG A 61 0.05 -5.65 -4.50
C ARG A 61 0.65 -6.13 -5.83
N GLN A 62 0.14 -7.24 -6.35
CA GLN A 62 0.64 -7.82 -7.60
C GLN A 62 0.36 -6.89 -8.81
N PRO A 63 -0.88 -6.41 -9.04
CA PRO A 63 -1.14 -5.48 -10.14
C PRO A 63 -0.30 -4.20 -10.10
N VAL A 64 0.00 -3.66 -8.91
CA VAL A 64 0.84 -2.46 -8.78
C VAL A 64 2.30 -2.78 -9.08
N ALA A 65 2.80 -3.95 -8.66
CA ALA A 65 4.14 -4.41 -9.04
C ALA A 65 4.24 -4.59 -10.56
N ASP A 66 3.29 -5.29 -11.17
CA ASP A 66 3.24 -5.51 -12.63
C ASP A 66 3.16 -4.18 -13.40
N ALA A 67 2.37 -3.22 -12.90
CA ALA A 67 2.28 -1.89 -13.49
C ALA A 67 3.61 -1.10 -13.36
N THR A 68 4.36 -1.30 -12.28
CA THR A 68 5.68 -0.69 -12.09
C THR A 68 6.68 -1.23 -13.10
N ASP A 69 6.69 -2.55 -13.33
CA ASP A 69 7.53 -3.17 -14.37
C ASP A 69 7.20 -2.61 -15.76
N ALA A 70 5.91 -2.54 -16.10
CA ALA A 70 5.47 -2.01 -17.39
C ALA A 70 5.90 -0.55 -17.60
N VAL A 71 5.86 0.29 -16.55
CA VAL A 71 6.36 1.67 -16.62
C VAL A 71 7.87 1.68 -16.81
N ASN A 72 8.61 0.83 -16.10
CA ASN A 72 10.05 0.72 -16.27
C ASN A 72 10.43 0.31 -17.70
N ASP A 73 9.73 -0.66 -18.30
CA ASP A 73 9.93 -1.08 -19.68
C ASP A 73 9.71 0.08 -20.67
N VAL A 74 8.65 0.87 -20.48
CA VAL A 74 8.38 2.05 -21.30
C VAL A 74 9.49 3.10 -21.16
N VAL A 75 10.00 3.32 -19.95
CA VAL A 75 11.12 4.24 -19.71
C VAL A 75 12.40 3.72 -20.39
N GLN A 76 12.68 2.42 -20.32
CA GLN A 76 13.85 1.80 -20.97
C GLN A 76 13.74 1.88 -22.50
N ILE A 77 12.56 1.67 -23.07
CA ILE A 77 12.30 1.88 -24.50
C ILE A 77 12.55 3.34 -24.86
N GLY A 78 11.99 4.29 -24.11
CA GLY A 78 12.18 5.73 -24.34
C GLY A 78 13.65 6.15 -24.25
N ALA A 79 14.38 5.66 -23.25
CA ALA A 79 15.81 5.91 -23.09
C ALA A 79 16.62 5.33 -24.26
N SER A 80 16.25 4.15 -24.76
CA SER A 80 16.87 3.52 -25.92
C SER A 80 16.64 4.33 -27.20
N LEU A 81 15.40 4.78 -27.44
CA LEU A 81 15.10 5.66 -28.57
C LEU A 81 15.86 6.98 -28.47
N ALA A 82 15.92 7.59 -27.29
CA ALA A 82 16.68 8.81 -27.06
C ALA A 82 18.18 8.58 -27.34
N ARG A 83 18.75 7.46 -26.90
CA ARG A 83 20.15 7.07 -27.15
C ARG A 83 20.43 6.94 -28.64
N VAL A 84 19.55 6.29 -29.40
CA VAL A 84 19.66 6.16 -30.87
C VAL A 84 19.56 7.52 -31.55
N GLY A 85 18.54 8.32 -31.20
CA GLY A 85 18.33 9.65 -31.79
C GLY A 85 19.47 10.62 -31.50
N HIS A 86 19.97 10.62 -30.26
CA HIS A 86 21.12 11.41 -29.83
C HIS A 86 22.39 11.01 -30.58
N GLY A 87 22.66 9.71 -30.71
CA GLY A 87 23.78 9.20 -31.50
C GLY A 87 23.71 9.59 -32.97
N ALA A 88 22.52 9.55 -33.59
CA ALA A 88 22.31 9.98 -34.96
C ALA A 88 22.63 11.48 -35.14
N LEU A 89 22.10 12.35 -34.27
CA LEU A 89 22.35 13.80 -34.31
C LEU A 89 23.82 14.14 -34.06
N ALA A 90 24.46 13.46 -33.10
CA ALA A 90 25.88 13.62 -32.81
C ALA A 90 26.73 13.21 -34.02
N SER A 91 26.42 12.09 -34.66
CA SER A 91 27.17 11.61 -35.84
C SER A 91 27.12 12.58 -37.02
N VAL A 92 25.97 13.24 -37.25
CA VAL A 92 25.82 14.29 -38.27
C VAL A 92 26.68 15.50 -37.90
N SER A 93 26.58 15.96 -36.65
CA SER A 93 27.26 17.16 -36.17
C SER A 93 28.78 16.99 -36.21
N PHE A 94 29.32 15.94 -35.58
CA PHE A 94 30.75 15.64 -35.61
C PHE A 94 31.23 15.26 -37.01
N GLY A 95 30.37 14.61 -37.82
CA GLY A 95 30.65 14.31 -39.22
C GLY A 95 30.91 15.57 -40.06
N VAL A 96 30.21 16.67 -39.81
CA VAL A 96 30.47 17.97 -40.46
C VAL A 96 31.83 18.53 -40.02
N PHE A 97 32.11 18.58 -38.72
CA PHE A 97 33.37 19.14 -38.21
C PHE A 97 34.61 18.30 -38.54
N ASN A 98 34.46 16.97 -38.68
CA ASN A 98 35.54 16.07 -39.07
C ASN A 98 35.93 16.19 -40.56
N ARG A 99 35.04 16.72 -41.41
CA ARG A 99 35.36 17.01 -42.82
C ARG A 99 36.22 18.26 -42.99
N ILE A 100 36.28 19.15 -41.99
CA ILE A 100 37.08 20.38 -42.03
C ILE A 100 38.46 20.12 -41.38
N PRO A 101 39.57 20.22 -42.13
CA PRO A 101 40.90 19.84 -41.63
C PRO A 101 41.34 20.58 -40.35
N ARG A 102 41.01 21.88 -40.24
CA ARG A 102 41.38 22.72 -39.08
C ARG A 102 40.68 22.33 -37.78
N THR A 103 39.50 21.71 -37.84
CA THR A 103 38.70 21.37 -36.65
C THR A 103 38.68 19.88 -36.33
N ARG A 104 39.19 19.03 -37.23
CA ARG A 104 39.12 17.57 -37.13
C ARG A 104 39.63 17.01 -35.79
N ALA A 105 40.85 17.35 -35.38
CA ALA A 105 41.45 16.79 -34.16
C ALA A 105 40.64 17.16 -32.90
N ARG A 106 40.20 18.42 -32.80
CA ARG A 106 39.38 18.90 -31.68
C ARG A 106 37.98 18.30 -31.70
N SER A 107 37.39 18.14 -32.89
CA SER A 107 36.10 17.50 -33.11
C SER A 107 36.11 16.04 -32.67
N GLN A 108 37.16 15.29 -33.00
CA GLN A 108 37.33 13.90 -32.54
C GLN A 108 37.45 13.80 -31.01
N GLN A 109 38.26 14.65 -30.37
CA GLN A 109 38.34 14.68 -28.90
C GLN A 109 36.99 15.02 -28.24
N LEU A 110 36.26 16.00 -28.79
CA LEU A 110 34.93 16.36 -28.29
C LEU A 110 33.93 15.22 -28.51
N GLN A 111 34.03 14.49 -29.63
CA GLN A 111 33.19 13.34 -29.91
C GLN A 111 33.43 12.22 -28.89
N GLU A 112 34.69 11.87 -28.61
CA GLU A 112 35.03 10.85 -27.61
C GLU A 112 34.54 11.22 -26.20
N ALA A 113 34.73 12.49 -25.80
CA ALA A 113 34.26 12.99 -24.51
C ALA A 113 32.71 12.97 -24.43
N HIS A 114 32.04 13.38 -25.50
CA HIS A 114 30.59 13.37 -25.61
C HIS A 114 30.02 11.94 -25.53
N ASP A 115 30.62 10.99 -26.24
CA ASP A 115 30.18 9.60 -26.26
C ASP A 115 30.37 8.93 -24.89
N THR A 116 31.49 9.22 -24.22
CA THR A 116 31.76 8.77 -22.85
C THR A 116 30.71 9.30 -21.86
N LEU A 117 30.43 10.61 -21.91
CA LEU A 117 29.43 11.23 -21.03
C LEU A 117 28.02 10.69 -21.29
N SER A 118 27.66 10.55 -22.57
CA SER A 118 26.35 10.03 -22.98
C SER A 118 26.14 8.60 -22.51
N GLN A 119 27.14 7.72 -22.68
CA GLN A 119 27.07 6.34 -22.17
C GLN A 119 26.89 6.29 -20.66
N SER A 120 27.63 7.12 -19.92
CA SER A 120 27.50 7.20 -18.46
C SER A 120 26.09 7.62 -18.03
N LEU A 121 25.55 8.68 -18.66
CA LEU A 121 24.20 9.17 -18.37
C LEU A 121 23.12 8.12 -18.66
N TYR A 122 23.20 7.45 -19.81
CA TYR A 122 22.21 6.44 -20.15
C TYR A 122 22.29 5.19 -19.25
N ARG A 123 23.48 4.79 -18.80
CA ARG A 123 23.63 3.72 -17.80
C ARG A 123 23.03 4.13 -16.46
N ALA A 124 23.23 5.38 -16.03
CA ALA A 124 22.65 5.88 -14.79
C ALA A 124 21.11 5.84 -14.80
N ILE A 125 20.48 6.16 -15.94
CA ILE A 125 19.03 6.07 -16.11
C ILE A 125 18.54 4.62 -16.00
N GLU A 126 19.25 3.70 -16.66
CA GLU A 126 18.94 2.26 -16.64
C GLU A 126 19.02 1.69 -15.22
N THR A 127 20.13 1.95 -14.51
CA THR A 127 20.31 1.54 -13.11
C THR A 127 19.28 2.18 -12.16
N ALA A 128 18.90 3.44 -12.38
CA ALA A 128 17.89 4.10 -11.55
C ALA A 128 16.50 3.46 -11.73
N GLY A 129 16.13 3.10 -12.96
CA GLY A 129 14.87 2.42 -13.26
C GLY A 129 14.80 1.02 -12.63
N GLU A 130 15.87 0.23 -12.77
CA GLU A 130 16.01 -1.09 -12.15
C GLU A 130 15.92 -1.00 -10.61
N GLY A 131 16.66 -0.08 -10.00
CA GLY A 131 16.66 0.11 -8.55
C GLY A 131 15.30 0.55 -8.00
N PHE A 132 14.58 1.41 -8.73
CA PHE A 132 13.22 1.82 -8.36
C PHE A 132 12.24 0.65 -8.42
N THR A 133 12.30 -0.13 -9.50
CA THR A 133 11.44 -1.30 -9.71
C THR A 133 11.67 -2.35 -8.65
N GLU A 134 12.94 -2.68 -8.36
CA GLU A 134 13.33 -3.63 -7.32
C GLU A 134 12.85 -3.20 -5.94
N THR A 135 13.07 -1.93 -5.58
CA THR A 135 12.63 -1.38 -4.28
C THR A 135 11.12 -1.42 -4.13
N THR A 136 10.39 -1.09 -5.21
CA THR A 136 8.93 -1.08 -5.21
C THR A 136 8.37 -2.50 -5.11
N ARG A 137 8.94 -3.45 -5.86
CA ARG A 137 8.58 -4.87 -5.78
C ARG A 137 8.82 -5.43 -4.37
N LYS A 138 10.00 -5.18 -3.80
CA LYS A 138 10.34 -5.59 -2.43
C LYS A 138 9.37 -5.01 -1.40
N SER A 139 9.02 -3.73 -1.52
CA SER A 139 8.09 -3.06 -0.61
C SER A 139 6.65 -3.60 -0.72
N LEU A 140 6.20 -3.92 -1.93
CA LEU A 140 4.83 -4.36 -2.18
C LEU A 140 4.64 -5.85 -1.94
N LEU A 141 5.53 -6.70 -2.45
CA LEU A 141 5.41 -8.16 -2.40
C LEU A 141 5.99 -8.74 -1.11
N GLY A 142 6.91 -8.02 -0.45
CA GLY A 142 7.53 -8.49 0.79
C GLY A 142 8.56 -9.60 0.59
N GLU A 143 9.02 -9.81 -0.64
CA GLU A 143 10.09 -10.74 -0.99
C GLU A 143 11.44 -10.01 -0.92
N ASP A 144 12.34 -10.47 -0.04
CA ASP A 144 13.72 -10.61 -0.46
C ASP A 144 13.73 -11.68 -1.57
N PRO A 145 14.38 -11.47 -2.72
CA PRO A 145 14.40 -12.44 -3.82
C PRO A 145 15.20 -13.74 -3.52
N VAL A 146 15.32 -14.16 -2.25
CA VAL A 146 16.07 -15.35 -1.84
C VAL A 146 15.28 -16.21 -0.84
N GLY A 147 14.78 -17.34 -1.32
CA GLY A 147 14.74 -18.61 -0.59
C GLY A 147 13.62 -18.81 0.43
N ASN A 148 12.53 -19.43 0.00
CA ASN A 148 11.89 -20.45 0.83
C ASN A 148 12.49 -21.80 0.44
N GLU A 149 13.51 -22.24 1.18
CA GLU A 149 13.87 -23.67 1.31
C GLU A 149 13.20 -24.26 2.55
#